data_AF-A0A7Y4VHP9-F1
#
_entry.id   AF-A0A7Y4VHP9-F1
#
_cell.length_a   1.000
_cell.length_b   1.000
_cell.length_c   1.000
_cell.angle_alpha   90.00
_cell.angle_beta   90.00
_cell.angle_gamma   90.00
#
_symmetry.space_group_name_H-M   'P 1'
#
loop_
_entity.id
_entity.type
_entity.pdbx_description
1 polymer ?
#
loop_
_entity_poly.entity_id
_entity_poly.type
_entity_poly.pdbx_seq_one_letter_code
_entity_poly.pdbx_strand_id
1 'polypeptide(L)'
;MPAKELRKSGKLKIGITGGIGSGKSLACKYFEKLGYKVIYADRVAKELYSTNRQLIKRLVAAFGKGILDENGKLSRPNARKIIFSDKRNIKRVNSIVHPFVFREMDKMISRIKDKVVLFEAAIMFESGSYK
;
A
#
# COMPACT_ATOMS: atom_id res chain seq x y z
N MET A 1 -11.27 -0.57 8.09
CA MET A 1 -11.65 -1.98 8.29
C MET A 1 -10.99 -2.43 9.59
N PRO A 2 -11.74 -2.88 10.60
CA PRO A 2 -11.22 -3.23 11.92
C PRO A 2 -10.51 -4.59 11.92
N ALA A 3 -9.48 -4.80 12.76
CA ALA A 3 -8.62 -6.00 12.76
C ALA A 3 -9.35 -7.34 12.95
N LYS A 4 -10.62 -7.33 13.36
CA LYS A 4 -11.45 -8.54 13.47
C LYS A 4 -11.66 -9.26 12.13
N GLU A 5 -11.54 -8.59 10.98
CA GLU A 5 -11.71 -9.23 9.66
C GLU A 5 -10.47 -9.98 9.14
N LEU A 6 -9.31 -9.83 9.78
CA LEU A 6 -8.06 -10.48 9.34
C LEU A 6 -8.00 -11.99 9.62
N ARG A 7 -8.93 -12.54 10.44
CA ARG A 7 -8.96 -13.96 10.87
C ARG A 7 -9.66 -14.92 9.90
N LYS A 8 -10.23 -14.47 8.77
CA LYS A 8 -11.05 -15.33 7.88
C LYS A 8 -10.27 -16.28 6.96
N SER A 9 -8.96 -16.14 6.86
CA SER A 9 -8.09 -17.16 6.25
C SER A 9 -7.35 -17.85 7.39
N GLY A 10 -7.27 -19.19 7.45
CA GLY A 10 -6.47 -19.92 8.44
C GLY A 10 -4.94 -19.68 8.36
N LYS A 11 -4.51 -18.53 7.83
CA LYS A 11 -3.15 -18.04 7.70
C LYS A 11 -2.92 -16.92 8.71
N LEU A 12 -1.79 -16.98 9.40
CA LEU A 12 -1.29 -15.91 10.26
C LEU A 12 -0.70 -14.79 9.40
N LYS A 13 -1.29 -13.61 9.48
CA LYS A 13 -0.83 -12.39 8.80
C LYS A 13 -0.03 -11.55 9.81
N ILE A 14 1.25 -11.28 9.53
CA ILE A 14 2.14 -10.48 10.40
C ILE A 14 2.50 -9.16 9.72
N GLY A 15 2.11 -8.04 10.30
CA GLY A 15 2.47 -6.71 9.80
C GLY A 15 3.81 -6.23 10.37
N ILE A 16 4.76 -5.89 9.50
CA ILE A 16 6.01 -5.21 9.88
C ILE A 16 5.82 -3.71 9.65
N THR A 17 5.92 -2.94 10.73
CA THR A 17 5.63 -1.51 10.75
C THR A 17 6.67 -0.71 11.55
N GLY A 18 6.59 0.62 11.50
CA GLY A 18 7.61 1.55 12.04
C GLY A 18 7.88 2.77 11.12
N GLY A 19 8.48 3.82 11.68
CA GLY A 19 8.74 5.08 10.97
C GLY A 19 9.78 4.99 9.83
N ILE A 20 9.93 6.08 9.07
CA ILE A 20 10.99 6.19 8.06
C ILE A 20 12.36 6.02 8.74
N GLY A 21 13.26 5.25 8.13
CA GLY A 21 14.60 5.00 8.69
C GLY A 21 14.67 3.93 9.79
N SER A 22 13.55 3.35 10.22
CA SER A 22 13.52 2.37 11.33
C SER A 22 14.00 0.95 10.98
N GLY A 23 14.57 0.73 9.79
CA GLY A 23 15.08 -0.58 9.38
C GLY A 23 14.03 -1.64 9.00
N LYS A 24 12.75 -1.30 8.81
CA LYS A 24 11.68 -2.27 8.42
C LYS A 24 12.05 -3.15 7.23
N SER A 25 12.52 -2.53 6.15
CA SER A 25 12.86 -3.26 4.93
C SER A 25 14.09 -4.15 5.13
N LEU A 26 14.97 -3.82 6.08
CA LEU A 26 16.06 -4.72 6.49
C LEU A 26 15.51 -5.93 7.26
N ALA A 27 14.63 -5.71 8.25
CA ALA A 27 13.97 -6.79 8.97
C ALA A 27 13.19 -7.73 8.03
N CYS A 28 12.48 -7.18 7.05
CA CYS A 28 11.78 -7.95 6.01
C CYS A 28 12.73 -8.83 5.21
N LYS A 29 13.89 -8.30 4.77
CA LYS A 29 14.91 -9.08 4.07
C LYS A 29 15.45 -10.24 4.91
N TYR A 30 15.56 -10.08 6.23
CA TYR A 30 15.94 -11.19 7.11
C TYR A 30 14.87 -12.29 7.12
N PHE A 31 13.58 -11.93 7.22
CA PHE A 31 12.49 -12.92 7.13
C PHE A 31 12.45 -13.62 5.77
N GLU A 32 12.71 -12.92 4.66
CA GLU A 32 12.84 -13.52 3.34
C GLU A 32 13.97 -14.56 3.28
N LYS A 33 15.14 -14.24 3.87
CA LYS A 33 16.26 -15.20 3.98
C LYS A 33 15.92 -16.44 4.81
N LEU A 34 15.02 -16.32 5.77
CA LEU A 34 14.50 -17.43 6.57
C LEU A 34 13.38 -18.21 5.87
N GLY A 35 13.08 -17.89 4.60
CA GLY A 35 12.09 -18.61 3.78
C GLY A 35 10.67 -18.06 3.87
N TYR A 36 10.43 -16.99 4.63
CA TYR A 36 9.09 -16.41 4.72
C TYR A 36 8.76 -15.55 3.52
N LYS A 37 7.49 -15.58 3.11
CA LYS A 37 6.96 -14.65 2.10
C LYS A 37 6.67 -13.29 2.73
N VAL A 38 7.21 -12.25 2.11
CA VAL A 38 6.96 -10.85 2.49
C VAL A 38 6.27 -10.10 1.34
N ILE A 39 5.17 -9.43 1.65
CA ILE A 39 4.46 -8.55 0.72
C ILE A 39 4.73 -7.09 1.08
N TYR A 40 5.21 -6.28 0.15
CA TYR A 40 5.52 -4.88 0.39
C TYR A 40 4.38 -3.99 -0.12
N ALA A 41 3.67 -3.31 0.77
CA ALA A 41 2.53 -2.45 0.41
C ALA A 41 2.93 -1.35 -0.58
N ASP A 42 4.11 -0.77 -0.42
CA ASP A 42 4.64 0.26 -1.33
C ASP A 42 4.87 -0.28 -2.75
N ARG A 43 5.29 -1.54 -2.90
CA ARG A 43 5.44 -2.17 -4.22
C ARG A 43 4.08 -2.38 -4.88
N VAL A 44 3.11 -2.87 -4.11
CA VAL A 44 1.72 -3.05 -4.59
C VAL A 44 1.12 -1.72 -5.02
N ALA A 45 1.27 -0.66 -4.21
CA ALA A 45 0.80 0.68 -4.58
C ALA A 45 1.45 1.18 -5.87
N LYS A 46 2.78 1.00 -6.00
CA LYS A 46 3.54 1.39 -7.19
C LYS A 46 3.04 0.72 -8.46
N GLU A 47 2.66 -0.56 -8.39
CA GLU A 47 2.08 -1.32 -9.50
C GLU A 47 0.67 -0.84 -9.83
N LEU A 48 -0.18 -0.64 -8.81
CA LEU A 48 -1.55 -0.18 -9.01
C LEU A 48 -1.63 1.20 -9.70
N TYR A 49 -0.63 2.05 -9.51
CA TYR A 49 -0.54 3.35 -10.19
C TYR A 49 -0.41 3.26 -11.72
N SER A 50 0.06 2.14 -12.27
CA SER A 50 0.13 1.92 -13.72
C SER A 50 -0.94 0.96 -14.23
N THR A 51 -1.41 0.01 -13.40
CA THR A 51 -2.31 -1.06 -13.84
C THR A 51 -3.78 -0.82 -13.49
N ASN A 52 -4.08 -0.05 -12.45
CA ASN A 52 -5.44 0.10 -11.95
C ASN A 52 -6.12 1.40 -12.45
N ARG A 53 -6.85 1.28 -13.56
CA ARG A 53 -7.59 2.41 -14.17
C ARG A 53 -8.59 3.06 -13.21
N GLN A 54 -9.22 2.29 -12.32
CA GLN A 54 -10.20 2.84 -11.38
C GLN A 54 -9.53 3.68 -10.29
N LEU A 55 -8.37 3.24 -9.78
CA LEU A 55 -7.55 4.02 -8.85
C LEU A 55 -7.13 5.35 -9.50
N ILE A 56 -6.59 5.29 -10.72
CA ILE A 56 -6.15 6.49 -11.46
C ILE A 56 -7.33 7.46 -11.64
N LYS A 57 -8.51 6.98 -12.07
CA LYS A 57 -9.71 7.81 -12.20
C LYS A 57 -10.08 8.51 -10.89
N ARG A 58 -10.04 7.81 -9.75
CA ARG A 58 -10.32 8.41 -8.44
C ARG A 58 -9.29 9.45 -8.02
N LEU A 59 -8.01 9.22 -8.32
CA LEU A 59 -6.96 10.19 -8.06
C LEU A 59 -7.13 11.45 -8.92
N VAL A 60 -7.44 11.30 -10.21
CA VAL A 60 -7.72 12.44 -11.11
C VAL A 60 -8.95 13.22 -10.67
N ALA A 61 -10.02 12.53 -10.22
CA ALA A 61 -11.20 13.20 -9.68
C ALA A 61 -10.89 13.99 -8.40
N ALA A 62 -9.93 13.53 -7.59
CA ALA A 62 -9.57 14.18 -6.32
C ALA A 62 -8.56 15.33 -6.46
N PHE A 63 -7.62 15.21 -7.40
CA PHE A 63 -6.45 16.10 -7.52
C PHE A 63 -6.34 16.80 -8.89
N GLY A 64 -7.30 16.57 -9.79
CA GLY A 64 -7.33 17.13 -11.13
C GLY A 64 -6.42 16.41 -12.12
N LYS A 65 -6.49 16.80 -13.40
CA LYS A 65 -5.64 16.25 -14.48
C LYS A 65 -4.16 16.60 -14.33
N GLY A 66 -3.82 17.57 -13.47
CA GLY A 66 -2.44 17.99 -13.21
C GLY A 66 -1.55 16.89 -12.63
N ILE A 67 -2.10 15.77 -12.14
CA ILE A 67 -1.31 14.60 -11.70
C ILE A 67 -0.89 13.68 -12.84
N LEU A 68 -1.35 13.92 -14.08
CA LEU A 68 -1.04 13.10 -15.24
C LEU A 68 0.19 13.64 -15.99
N ASP A 69 0.83 12.80 -16.79
CA ASP A 69 1.79 13.19 -17.82
C ASP A 69 1.08 13.56 -19.14
N GLU A 70 1.85 13.96 -20.14
CA GLU A 70 1.38 14.30 -21.49
C GLU A 70 0.66 13.14 -22.21
N ASN A 71 0.95 11.89 -21.82
CA ASN A 71 0.33 10.69 -22.35
C ASN A 71 -0.92 10.26 -21.56
N GLY A 72 -1.36 11.08 -20.60
CA GLY A 72 -2.52 10.80 -19.74
C GLY A 72 -2.28 9.71 -18.70
N LYS A 73 -1.03 9.31 -18.44
CA LYS A 73 -0.66 8.34 -17.39
C LYS A 73 -0.33 9.07 -16.09
N LEU A 74 -0.40 8.39 -14.96
CA LEU A 74 -0.08 9.01 -13.67
C LEU A 74 1.40 9.41 -13.59
N SER A 75 1.68 10.71 -13.43
CA SER A 75 3.01 11.25 -13.23
C SER A 75 3.31 11.34 -11.73
N ARG A 76 4.27 10.52 -11.25
CA ARG A 76 4.68 10.56 -9.84
C ARG A 76 5.26 11.91 -9.41
N PRO A 77 6.13 12.58 -10.20
CA PRO A 77 6.59 13.93 -9.86
C PRO A 77 5.44 14.92 -9.73
N ASN A 78 4.50 14.93 -10.67
CA ASN A 78 3.38 15.87 -10.65
C ASN A 78 2.44 15.60 -9.48
N ALA A 79 2.08 14.33 -9.28
CA ALA A 79 1.27 13.90 -8.14
C ALA A 79 1.95 14.27 -6.81
N ARG A 80 3.27 14.06 -6.68
CA ARG A 80 4.04 14.44 -5.47
C ARG A 80 3.93 15.94 -5.20
N LYS A 81 4.12 16.79 -6.21
CA LYS A 81 4.02 18.26 -6.04
C LYS A 81 2.65 18.67 -5.49
N ILE A 82 1.57 18.07 -6.00
CA ILE A 82 0.19 18.39 -5.58
C ILE A 82 -0.16 17.77 -4.21
N ILE A 83 0.28 16.53 -3.96
CA ILE A 83 -0.04 15.82 -2.71
C ILE A 83 0.69 16.44 -1.52
N PHE A 84 1.94 16.88 -1.70
CA PHE A 84 2.74 17.44 -0.62
C PHE A 84 2.57 18.96 -0.44
N SER A 85 1.75 19.61 -1.27
CA SER A 85 1.45 21.04 -1.08
C SER A 85 0.54 21.32 0.11
N ASP A 86 -0.22 20.33 0.58
CA ASP A 86 -1.11 20.46 1.75
C ASP A 86 -1.15 19.14 2.54
N LYS A 87 -1.00 19.21 3.88
CA LYS A 87 -1.12 18.04 4.77
C LYS A 87 -2.47 17.32 4.63
N ARG A 88 -3.54 18.02 4.25
CA ARG A 88 -4.87 17.43 3.98
C ARG A 88 -4.85 16.52 2.75
N ASN A 89 -4.02 16.83 1.76
CA ASN A 89 -3.89 16.03 0.54
C ASN A 89 -3.24 14.68 0.83
N ILE A 90 -2.32 14.60 1.80
CA ILE A 90 -1.71 13.35 2.26
C ILE A 90 -2.80 12.41 2.81
N LYS A 91 -3.65 12.89 3.71
CA LYS A 91 -4.78 12.10 4.23
C LYS A 91 -5.74 11.67 3.12
N ARG A 92 -6.04 12.58 2.20
CA ARG A 92 -6.95 12.32 1.08
C ARG A 92 -6.40 11.25 0.14
N VAL A 93 -5.14 11.35 -0.29
CA VAL A 93 -4.54 10.35 -1.19
C VAL A 93 -4.49 8.99 -0.50
N ASN A 94 -4.09 8.95 0.77
CA ASN A 94 -4.03 7.70 1.54
C ASN A 94 -5.42 7.04 1.64
N SER A 95 -6.48 7.81 1.89
CA SER A 95 -7.86 7.29 1.92
C SER A 95 -8.33 6.69 0.58
N ILE A 96 -7.80 7.20 -0.54
CA ILE A 96 -8.11 6.70 -1.88
C ILE A 96 -7.28 5.45 -2.19
N VAL A 97 -5.99 5.45 -1.88
CA VAL A 97 -5.03 4.40 -2.26
C VAL A 97 -5.17 3.15 -1.39
N HIS A 98 -5.31 3.31 -0.07
CA HIS A 98 -5.27 2.19 0.87
C HIS A 98 -6.29 1.08 0.56
N PRO A 99 -7.57 1.36 0.24
CA PRO A 99 -8.54 0.31 -0.09
C PRO A 99 -8.16 -0.53 -1.32
N PHE A 100 -7.48 0.07 -2.31
CA PHE A 100 -7.02 -0.65 -3.50
C PHE A 100 -5.82 -1.53 -3.17
N VAL A 101 -4.88 -1.01 -2.38
CA VAL A 101 -3.70 -1.75 -1.92
C VAL A 101 -4.13 -2.96 -1.08
N PHE A 102 -5.00 -2.76 -0.08
CA PHE A 102 -5.47 -3.86 0.77
C PHE A 102 -6.19 -4.95 -0.03
N ARG A 103 -7.06 -4.57 -0.97
CA ARG A 103 -7.75 -5.52 -1.84
C ARG A 103 -6.77 -6.35 -2.68
N GLU A 104 -5.74 -5.71 -3.22
CA GLU A 104 -4.74 -6.41 -4.04
C GLU A 104 -3.86 -7.31 -3.17
N MET A 105 -3.45 -6.84 -1.99
CA MET A 105 -2.73 -7.65 -1.02
C MET A 105 -3.55 -8.89 -0.59
N ASP A 106 -4.84 -8.76 -0.33
CA ASP A 106 -5.69 -9.90 0.03
C ASP A 106 -5.78 -10.94 -1.11
N LYS A 107 -5.82 -10.49 -2.37
CA LYS A 107 -5.72 -11.40 -3.54
C LYS A 107 -4.36 -12.08 -3.64
N MET A 108 -3.27 -11.37 -3.35
CA MET A 108 -1.93 -11.96 -3.33
C MET A 108 -1.84 -13.02 -2.22
N ILE A 109 -2.32 -12.69 -1.02
CA ILE A 109 -2.30 -13.59 0.14
C ILE A 109 -3.16 -14.83 -0.08
N SER A 110 -4.30 -14.71 -0.77
CA SER A 110 -5.15 -15.88 -1.05
C SER A 110 -4.45 -16.93 -1.92
N ARG A 111 -3.52 -16.50 -2.80
CA ARG A 111 -2.73 -17.37 -3.69
C ARG A 111 -1.50 -17.99 -3.01
N ILE A 112 -1.01 -17.42 -1.92
CA ILE A 112 0.14 -17.96 -1.18
C ILE A 112 -0.30 -19.23 -0.43
N LYS A 113 0.44 -20.34 -0.51
CA LYS A 113 0.09 -21.57 0.22
C LYS A 113 0.55 -21.57 1.67
N ASP A 114 1.56 -20.77 1.99
CA ASP A 114 2.15 -20.67 3.32
C ASP A 114 1.13 -20.27 4.40
N LYS A 115 1.29 -20.85 5.59
CA LYS A 115 0.46 -20.54 6.77
C LYS A 115 0.80 -19.20 7.40
N VAL A 116 1.99 -18.65 7.12
CA VAL A 116 2.46 -17.37 7.66
C VAL A 116 2.83 -16.47 6.49
N VAL A 117 2.28 -15.26 6.47
CA VAL A 117 2.62 -14.24 5.49
C VAL A 117 2.93 -12.95 6.22
N LEU A 118 4.10 -12.38 5.91
CA LEU A 118 4.48 -11.08 6.42
C LEU A 118 4.15 -10.01 5.40
N PHE A 119 3.88 -8.80 5.88
CA PHE A 119 3.71 -7.65 5.01
C PHE A 119 4.32 -6.40 5.61
N GLU A 120 5.10 -5.70 4.80
CA GLU A 120 5.70 -4.42 5.17
C GLU A 120 4.76 -3.29 4.75
N ALA A 121 4.32 -2.49 5.72
CA ALA A 121 3.47 -1.35 5.45
C ALA A 121 3.78 -0.21 6.43
N ALA A 122 4.51 0.82 5.96
CA ALA A 122 4.55 2.11 6.65
C ALA A 122 3.12 2.68 6.84
N ILE A 123 2.28 2.41 5.83
CA ILE A 123 0.85 2.72 5.78
C ILE A 123 0.07 2.25 7.02
N MET A 124 0.38 1.08 7.60
CA MET A 124 -0.37 0.56 8.76
C MET A 124 -0.19 1.39 10.02
N PHE A 125 0.98 2.01 10.19
CA PHE A 125 1.25 2.91 11.32
C PHE A 125 0.46 4.21 11.16
N GLU A 126 0.49 4.78 9.95
CA GLU A 126 -0.14 6.07 9.64
C GLU A 126 -1.68 5.98 9.56
N SER A 127 -2.22 4.81 9.20
CA SER A 127 -3.67 4.58 9.06
C SER A 127 -4.34 4.00 10.30
N GLY A 128 -3.58 3.65 11.35
CA GLY A 128 -4.11 3.00 12.56
C GLY A 128 -4.74 1.62 12.31
N SER A 129 -4.47 0.98 11.16
CA SER A 129 -5.12 -0.26 10.73
C SER A 129 -4.58 -1.53 11.40
N TYR A 130 -3.76 -1.37 12.44
CA TYR A 130 -3.31 -2.45 13.31
C TYR A 130 -4.33 -2.83 14.40
N LYS A 131 -5.39 -2.02 14.57
CA LYS A 131 -6.50 -2.23 15.52
C LYS A 131 -7.70 -2.92 14.93
#